data_AF-A0A142KM32-F1
#
_entry.id   AF-A0A142KM32-F1
#
_cell.length_a   1.000
_cell.length_b   1.000
_cell.length_c   1.000
_cell.angle_alpha   90.00
_cell.angle_beta   90.00
_cell.angle_gamma   90.00
#
_symmetry.space_group_name_H-M   'P 1'
#
loop_
_entity.id
_entity.type
_entity.pdbx_description
1 polymer ?
#
loop_
_entity_poly.entity_id
_entity_poly.type
_entity_poly.pdbx_seq_one_letter_code
_entity_poly.pdbx_strand_id
1 'polypeptide(L)'
;MDEPWITPEEIPSVRGALLRYRVMAYVVGTLLILLVCIAMPLKYAADMPTMVNVVGVAHGWLYAVLLITAYMLGRRAGWPLTRLLLIALAGTVPFLSFVAEHYARKDVQRRIAETQEYYRTVE
;
A
#
# COMPACT_ATOMS: atom_id res chain seq x y z
N MET A 1 18.69 -5.59 23.11
CA MET A 1 17.83 -5.37 21.94
C MET A 1 16.86 -6.53 21.92
N ASP A 2 15.56 -6.27 21.87
CA ASP A 2 14.58 -7.34 21.69
C ASP A 2 14.78 -7.99 20.32
N GLU A 3 14.53 -9.29 20.22
CA GLU A 3 14.69 -10.02 18.97
C GLU A 3 13.82 -9.38 17.87
N PRO A 4 14.41 -9.05 16.70
CA PRO A 4 13.66 -8.40 15.63
C PRO A 4 12.58 -9.34 15.09
N TRP A 5 11.42 -8.77 14.76
CA TRP A 5 10.27 -9.51 14.22
C TRP A 5 10.57 -10.23 12.89
N ILE A 6 11.56 -9.76 12.13
CA ILE A 6 11.93 -10.29 10.82
C ILE A 6 13.27 -11.00 10.96
N THR A 7 13.32 -12.27 10.58
CA THR A 7 14.60 -13.02 10.53
C THR A 7 15.33 -12.78 9.20
N PRO A 8 16.65 -13.03 9.10
CA PRO A 8 17.44 -12.77 7.90
C PRO A 8 16.92 -13.54 6.68
N GLU A 9 16.41 -14.75 6.92
CA GLU A 9 15.83 -15.64 5.91
C GLU A 9 14.52 -15.09 5.32
N GLU A 10 13.78 -14.28 6.08
CA GLU A 10 12.50 -13.69 5.67
C GLU A 10 12.65 -12.39 4.88
N ILE A 11 13.82 -11.73 4.93
CA ILE A 11 14.09 -10.46 4.26
C ILE A 11 13.70 -10.49 2.76
N PRO A 12 14.04 -11.53 1.97
CA PRO A 12 13.63 -11.60 0.56
C PRO A 12 12.11 -11.63 0.38
N SER A 13 11.40 -12.38 1.23
CA SER A 13 9.94 -12.51 1.21
C SER A 13 9.23 -11.18 1.55
N VAL A 14 9.74 -10.46 2.56
CA VAL A 14 9.24 -9.15 2.95
C VAL A 14 9.45 -8.12 1.84
N ARG A 15 10.63 -8.11 1.19
CA ARG A 15 10.92 -7.23 0.04
C ARG A 15 9.99 -7.52 -1.14
N GLY A 16 9.73 -8.80 -1.44
CA GLY A 16 8.79 -9.20 -2.50
C GLY A 16 7.35 -8.76 -2.20
N ALA A 17 6.90 -8.89 -0.95
CA ALA A 17 5.58 -8.41 -0.53
C ALA A 17 5.46 -6.87 -0.62
N LEU A 18 6.52 -6.15 -0.23
CA LEU A 18 6.57 -4.69 -0.33
C LEU A 18 6.47 -4.23 -1.79
N LEU A 19 7.13 -4.93 -2.72
CA LEU A 19 7.05 -4.60 -4.14
C LEU A 19 5.62 -4.73 -4.68
N ARG A 20 4.92 -5.83 -4.35
CA ARG A 20 3.52 -6.04 -4.77
C ARG A 20 2.59 -4.97 -4.20
N TYR A 21 2.72 -4.69 -2.90
CA TYR A 21 1.96 -3.63 -2.26
C TYR A 21 2.22 -2.27 -2.92
N ARG A 22 3.49 -1.95 -3.23
CA ARG A 22 3.87 -0.72 -3.90
C ARG A 22 3.20 -0.60 -5.26
N VAL A 23 3.33 -1.61 -6.12
CA VAL A 23 2.69 -1.62 -7.44
C VAL A 23 1.18 -1.37 -7.31
N MET A 24 0.52 -2.08 -6.40
CA MET A 24 -0.92 -1.88 -6.15
C MET A 24 -1.25 -0.47 -5.67
N ALA A 25 -0.46 0.10 -4.75
CA ALA A 25 -0.66 1.45 -4.23
C ALA A 25 -0.56 2.51 -5.34
N TYR A 26 0.43 2.40 -6.23
CA TYR A 26 0.56 3.30 -7.39
C TYR A 26 -0.60 3.12 -8.38
N VAL A 27 -0.99 1.89 -8.69
CA VAL A 27 -2.10 1.60 -9.62
C VAL A 27 -3.42 2.16 -9.08
N VAL A 28 -3.76 1.84 -7.83
CA VAL A 28 -5.01 2.31 -7.18
C VAL A 28 -5.00 3.83 -7.01
N GLY A 29 -3.87 4.39 -6.56
CA GLY A 29 -3.72 5.84 -6.39
C GLY A 29 -3.84 6.61 -7.70
N THR A 30 -3.23 6.13 -8.77
CA THR A 30 -3.33 6.75 -10.11
C THR A 30 -4.76 6.67 -10.64
N LEU A 31 -5.42 5.52 -10.48
CA LEU A 31 -6.78 5.33 -10.93
C LEU A 31 -7.77 6.22 -10.17
N LEU A 32 -7.57 6.44 -8.87
CA LEU A 32 -8.34 7.44 -8.09
C LEU A 32 -8.11 8.86 -8.59
N ILE A 33 -6.87 9.24 -8.89
CA ILE A 33 -6.57 10.56 -9.45
C ILE A 33 -7.27 10.74 -10.79
N LEU A 34 -7.24 9.75 -11.68
CA LEU A 34 -7.96 9.80 -12.95
C LEU A 34 -9.48 9.92 -12.75
N LEU A 35 -10.05 9.18 -11.79
CA LEU A 35 -11.47 9.25 -11.46
C LEU A 35 -11.87 10.65 -10.96
N VAL A 36 -11.09 11.23 -10.05
CA VAL A 36 -11.41 12.52 -9.42
C VAL A 36 -11.06 13.70 -10.32
N CYS A 37 -9.94 13.68 -11.02
CA CYS A 37 -9.47 14.81 -11.83
C CYS A 37 -10.02 14.78 -13.27
N ILE A 38 -10.46 13.63 -13.79
CA ILE A 38 -10.97 13.53 -15.17
C ILE A 38 -12.43 13.08 -15.18
N ALA A 39 -12.74 11.94 -14.56
CA ALA A 39 -14.09 11.37 -14.65
C ALA A 39 -15.15 12.26 -13.98
N MET A 40 -14.82 12.88 -12.85
CA MET A 40 -15.73 13.80 -12.16
C MET A 40 -15.97 15.10 -12.95
N PRO A 41 -14.95 15.85 -13.41
CA PRO A 41 -15.18 17.00 -14.29
C PRO A 41 -15.95 16.65 -15.56
N LEU A 42 -15.63 15.53 -16.21
CA LEU A 42 -16.35 15.10 -17.42
C LEU A 42 -17.82 14.76 -17.13
N LYS A 43 -18.10 14.10 -16.00
CA LYS A 43 -19.47 13.82 -15.56
C LYS A 43 -20.27 15.10 -15.39
N TYR A 44 -19.71 16.12 -14.73
CA TYR A 44 -20.44 17.37 -14.48
C TYR A 44 -20.47 18.31 -15.69
N ALA A 45 -19.46 18.28 -16.56
CA ALA A 45 -19.37 19.18 -17.72
C ALA A 45 -20.06 18.62 -18.98
N ALA A 46 -20.14 17.30 -19.13
CA ALA A 46 -20.67 16.65 -20.33
C ALA A 46 -21.81 15.65 -20.05
N ASP A 47 -22.29 15.54 -18.81
CA ASP A 47 -23.36 14.62 -18.39
C ASP A 47 -23.15 13.14 -18.83
N MET A 48 -21.88 12.73 -18.99
CA MET A 48 -21.50 11.37 -19.38
C MET A 48 -21.04 10.56 -18.16
N PRO A 49 -21.94 9.82 -17.47
CA PRO A 49 -21.58 9.05 -16.27
C PRO A 49 -20.75 7.78 -16.57
N THR A 50 -20.62 7.41 -17.85
CA THR A 50 -20.00 6.15 -18.28
C THR A 50 -18.58 5.98 -17.75
N MET A 51 -17.77 7.04 -17.76
CA MET A 51 -16.38 6.95 -17.30
C MET A 51 -16.29 6.72 -15.79
N VAL A 52 -17.15 7.37 -15.01
CA VAL A 52 -17.22 7.17 -13.55
C VAL A 52 -17.65 5.73 -13.21
N ASN A 53 -18.60 5.16 -13.97
CA ASN A 53 -19.04 3.78 -13.76
C ASN A 53 -17.93 2.77 -14.03
N VAL A 54 -17.24 2.89 -15.17
CA VAL A 54 -16.16 1.95 -15.54
C VAL A 54 -14.99 2.07 -14.57
N VAL A 55 -14.51 3.30 -14.33
CA VAL A 55 -13.35 3.54 -13.46
C VAL A 55 -13.70 3.24 -12.00
N GLY A 56 -14.91 3.52 -11.55
CA GLY A 56 -15.39 3.21 -10.20
C GLY A 56 -15.45 1.71 -9.92
N VAL A 57 -15.98 0.91 -10.85
CA VAL A 57 -15.98 -0.55 -10.73
C VAL A 57 -14.55 -1.11 -10.74
N ALA A 58 -13.70 -0.61 -11.64
CA ALA A 58 -12.28 -0.99 -11.67
C ALA A 58 -11.56 -0.66 -10.35
N HIS A 59 -11.83 0.52 -9.78
CA HIS A 59 -11.29 0.93 -8.48
C HIS A 59 -11.70 -0.03 -7.37
N GLY A 60 -12.98 -0.38 -7.28
CA GLY A 60 -13.48 -1.26 -6.23
C GLY A 60 -12.76 -2.61 -6.19
N TRP A 61 -12.57 -3.24 -7.35
CA TRP A 61 -11.82 -4.50 -7.44
C TRP A 61 -10.34 -4.35 -7.10
N LEU A 62 -9.67 -3.32 -7.64
CA LEU A 62 -8.26 -3.07 -7.36
C LEU A 62 -8.01 -2.70 -5.89
N TYR A 63 -8.96 -2.00 -5.26
CA TYR A 63 -8.91 -1.65 -3.85
C TYR A 63 -8.97 -2.89 -2.96
N ALA A 64 -9.82 -3.88 -3.27
CA ALA A 64 -9.84 -5.15 -2.55
C ALA A 64 -8.48 -5.88 -2.64
N VAL A 65 -7.85 -5.91 -3.81
CA VAL A 65 -6.52 -6.50 -3.99
C VAL A 65 -5.45 -5.72 -3.21
N LEU A 66 -5.54 -4.39 -3.16
CA LEU A 66 -4.65 -3.56 -2.34
C LEU A 66 -4.79 -3.89 -0.86
N LEU A 67 -6.01 -4.05 -0.33
CA LEU A 67 -6.23 -4.44 1.06
C LEU A 67 -5.63 -5.82 1.38
N ILE A 68 -5.78 -6.79 0.48
CA ILE A 68 -5.19 -8.13 0.63
C ILE A 68 -3.67 -8.04 0.66
N THR A 69 -3.05 -7.32 -0.28
CA THR A 69 -1.59 -7.16 -0.32
C THR A 69 -1.04 -6.39 0.88
N ALA A 70 -1.75 -5.35 1.32
CA ALA A 70 -1.42 -4.60 2.53
C ALA A 70 -1.52 -5.48 3.78
N TYR A 71 -2.56 -6.31 3.89
CA TYR A 71 -2.73 -7.27 4.96
C TYR A 71 -1.58 -8.29 4.98
N MET A 72 -1.27 -8.92 3.84
CA MET A 72 -0.17 -9.89 3.74
C MET A 72 1.18 -9.28 4.13
N LEU A 73 1.47 -8.05 3.69
CA LEU A 73 2.69 -7.34 4.07
C LEU A 73 2.69 -6.99 5.56
N GLY A 74 1.57 -6.44 6.07
CA GLY A 74 1.44 -6.01 7.45
C GLY A 74 1.59 -7.16 8.44
N ARG A 75 1.04 -8.34 8.14
CA ARG A 75 1.22 -9.52 8.99
C ARG A 75 2.68 -10.01 9.03
N ARG A 76 3.41 -9.93 7.92
CA ARG A 76 4.84 -10.29 7.85
C ARG A 76 5.73 -9.24 8.51
N ALA A 77 5.38 -7.97 8.38
CA ALA A 77 6.13 -6.86 8.97
C ALA A 77 5.75 -6.58 10.44
N GLY A 78 4.83 -7.35 11.04
CA GLY A 78 4.40 -7.15 12.44
C GLY A 78 3.65 -5.84 12.67
N TRP A 79 2.83 -5.41 11.70
CA TRP A 79 2.05 -4.17 11.81
C TRP A 79 0.75 -4.35 12.60
N PRO A 80 0.36 -3.37 13.44
CA PRO A 80 -0.94 -3.39 14.11
C PRO A 80 -2.09 -3.17 13.11
N LEU A 81 -3.29 -3.67 13.44
CA LEU A 81 -4.49 -3.50 12.61
C LEU A 81 -4.82 -2.02 12.36
N THR A 82 -4.49 -1.12 13.29
CA THR A 82 -4.67 0.33 13.12
C THR A 82 -3.94 0.84 11.88
N ARG A 83 -2.75 0.33 11.58
CA ARG A 83 -1.99 0.72 10.39
C ARG A 83 -2.64 0.21 9.11
N LEU A 84 -3.19 -1.00 9.12
CA LEU A 84 -3.95 -1.53 7.99
C LEU A 84 -5.20 -0.68 7.72
N LEU A 85 -5.86 -0.23 8.79
CA LEU A 85 -7.01 0.66 8.71
C LEU A 85 -6.62 2.04 8.14
N LEU A 86 -5.47 2.59 8.53
CA LEU A 86 -4.92 3.81 7.92
C LEU A 86 -4.60 3.63 6.43
N ILE A 87 -4.05 2.47 6.03
CA ILE A 87 -3.80 2.16 4.61
C ILE A 87 -5.11 2.04 3.84
N ALA A 88 -6.13 1.41 4.44
CA ALA A 88 -7.47 1.33 3.85
C ALA A 88 -8.06 2.73 3.62
N LEU A 89 -8.04 3.59 4.64
CA LEU A 89 -8.48 4.98 4.52
C LEU A 89 -7.70 5.75 3.45
N ALA A 90 -6.37 5.58 3.41
CA ALA A 90 -5.52 6.19 2.40
C ALA A 90 -5.85 5.75 0.97
N GLY A 91 -6.36 4.53 0.80
CA GLY A 91 -6.80 4.00 -0.49
C GLY A 91 -8.13 4.55 -0.98
N THR A 92 -8.82 5.41 -0.21
CA THR A 92 -10.08 6.08 -0.61
C THR A 92 -9.91 7.56 -0.92
N VAL A 93 -8.80 8.17 -0.49
CA VAL A 93 -8.53 9.59 -0.71
C VAL A 93 -7.40 9.71 -1.74
N PRO A 94 -7.60 10.49 -2.82
CA PRO A 94 -6.55 10.71 -3.81
C PRO A 94 -5.30 11.28 -3.11
N PHE A 95 -4.12 10.94 -3.63
CA PHE A 95 -2.79 11.30 -3.08
C PHE A 95 -2.39 10.61 -1.77
N LEU A 96 -3.31 10.29 -0.85
CA LEU A 96 -2.95 9.63 0.42
C LEU A 96 -2.40 8.20 0.22
N SER A 97 -2.82 7.47 -0.81
CA SER A 97 -2.20 6.19 -1.19
C SER A 97 -0.68 6.27 -1.38
N PHE A 98 -0.18 7.37 -1.94
CA PHE A 98 1.26 7.57 -2.16
C PHE A 98 1.99 7.84 -0.84
N VAL A 99 1.34 8.60 0.05
CA VAL A 99 1.87 8.87 1.40
C VAL A 99 1.94 7.58 2.22
N ALA A 100 0.87 6.78 2.19
CA ALA A 100 0.83 5.47 2.86
C ALA A 100 1.93 4.52 2.35
N GLU A 101 2.15 4.48 1.02
CA GLU A 101 3.25 3.72 0.41
C GLU A 101 4.62 4.19 0.91
N HIS A 102 4.85 5.50 0.95
CA HIS A 102 6.10 6.08 1.43
C HIS A 102 6.40 5.68 2.88
N TYR A 103 5.40 5.78 3.77
CA TYR A 103 5.55 5.37 5.18
C TYR A 103 5.73 3.87 5.34
N ALA A 104 4.99 3.05 4.58
CA ALA A 104 5.13 1.60 4.54
C ALA A 104 6.55 1.18 4.17
N ARG A 105 7.10 1.77 3.11
CA ARG A 105 8.47 1.52 2.65
C ARG A 105 9.49 1.88 3.72
N LYS A 106 9.39 3.07 4.31
CA LYS A 106 10.33 3.56 5.33
C LYS A 106 10.34 2.65 6.55
N ASP A 107 9.18 2.15 6.97
CA ASP A 107 9.06 1.23 8.10
C ASP A 107 9.67 -0.13 7.82
N VAL A 108 9.39 -0.72 6.66
CA VAL A 108 9.97 -2.01 6.26
C VAL A 108 11.49 -1.90 6.14
N GLN A 109 12.01 -0.80 5.58
CA GLN A 109 13.45 -0.56 5.48
C GLN A 109 14.11 -0.43 6.85
N ARG A 110 13.46 0.29 7.79
CA ARG A 110 13.94 0.39 9.17
C ARG A 110 14.02 -0.98 9.84
N ARG A 111 12.96 -1.78 9.76
CA ARG A 111 12.92 -3.13 10.36
C ARG A 111 13.97 -4.07 9.77
N ILE A 112 14.19 -4.02 8.45
CA ILE A 112 15.24 -4.81 7.81
C ILE A 112 16.63 -4.36 8.29
N ALA A 113 16.87 -3.06 8.45
CA ALA A 113 18.14 -2.54 8.97
C ALA A 113 18.38 -2.97 10.42
N GLU A 114 17.35 -2.90 11.27
CA GLU A 114 17.38 -3.39 12.66
C GLU A 114 17.72 -4.89 12.71
N THR A 115 17.10 -5.72 11.86
CA THR A 115 17.45 -7.14 11.71
C THR A 115 18.93 -7.31 11.36
N GLN A 116 19.42 -6.62 10.32
CA GLN A 116 20.81 -6.77 9.88
C GLN A 116 21.84 -6.34 10.94
N GLU A 117 21.54 -5.30 11.71
CA GLU A 117 22.39 -4.82 12.79
C GLU A 117 22.41 -5.80 13.97
N TYR A 118 21.25 -6.31 14.39
CA TYR A 118 21.15 -7.31 15.44
C TYR A 118 22.00 -8.54 15.12
N TYR A 119 21.79 -9.18 13.95
CA TYR A 119 22.50 -10.40 13.58
C TYR A 119 24.00 -10.19 13.35
N ARG A 120 24.44 -8.99 12.96
CA ARG A 120 25.88 -8.65 12.89
C ARG A 120 26.53 -8.58 14.26
N THR A 121 25.79 -8.15 15.29
CA THR A 121 26.34 -7.97 16.65
C THR A 121 26.37 -9.24 17.49
N VAL A 122 25.63 -10.28 17.09
CA VAL A 122 25.56 -11.58 17.78
C VAL A 122 26.43 -12.68 17.12
N GLU A 123 26.99 -12.40 15.94
CA GLU A 123 28.00 -13.21 15.24
C GLU A 123 29.41 -12.86 15.73
#